data_AF-A0A949I2R1-F1
#
_entry.id   AF-A0A949I2R1-F1
#
_cell.length_a   1.000
_cell.length_b   1.000
_cell.length_c   1.000
_cell.angle_alpha   90.00
_cell.angle_beta   90.00
_cell.angle_gamma   90.00
#
_symmetry.space_group_name_H-M   'P 1'
#
loop_
_entity.id
_entity.type
_entity.pdbx_description
1 polymer ?
#
loop_
_entity_poly.entity_id
_entity_poly.type
_entity_poly.pdbx_seq_one_letter_code
_entity_poly.pdbx_strand_id
1 'polypeptide(L)'
;MIPLYDLEKIKFSTDRPTFDRAVGLCEAGKVTKFKTEVGGFSAIVQGGSPYHVFVSARRYNEGDCDCYLGREDTLCKHMVATAIMAVMEGKKLSEEDKRTISAP
;
A
#
# COMPACT_ATOMS: atom_id res chain seq x y z
N MET A 1 6.72 -13.23 5.52
CA MET A 1 6.51 -13.41 4.07
C MET A 1 7.06 -12.18 3.38
N ILE A 2 7.83 -12.36 2.31
CA ILE A 2 8.40 -11.23 1.56
C ILE A 2 7.54 -11.04 0.30
N PRO A 3 7.07 -9.83 0.00
CA PRO A 3 6.35 -9.57 -1.25
C PRO A 3 7.28 -9.81 -2.47
N LEU A 4 6.71 -10.26 -3.59
CA LEU A 4 7.42 -10.42 -4.88
C LEU A 4 7.51 -9.09 -5.67
N TYR A 5 7.32 -7.96 -4.97
CA TYR A 5 7.36 -6.63 -5.52
C TYR A 5 8.05 -5.70 -4.53
N ASP A 6 8.73 -4.71 -5.07
CA ASP A 6 9.47 -3.70 -4.30
C ASP A 6 8.80 -2.34 -4.42
N LEU A 7 9.25 -1.40 -3.58
CA LEU A 7 8.74 -0.03 -3.55
C LEU A 7 8.82 0.65 -4.93
N GLU A 8 9.91 0.41 -5.67
CA GLU A 8 10.08 0.94 -7.02
C GLU A 8 8.99 0.46 -7.96
N LYS A 9 8.65 -0.83 -7.92
CA LYS A 9 7.62 -1.41 -8.78
C LYS A 9 6.25 -0.83 -8.48
N ILE A 10 5.93 -0.62 -7.20
CA ILE A 10 4.70 0.05 -6.77
C ILE A 10 4.68 1.48 -7.34
N LYS A 11 5.78 2.22 -7.17
CA LYS A 11 5.91 3.62 -7.55
C LYS A 11 5.87 3.86 -9.06
N PHE A 12 6.46 2.98 -9.86
CA PHE A 12 6.42 3.07 -11.32
C PHE A 12 5.04 2.72 -11.90
N SER A 13 4.32 1.82 -11.24
CA SER A 13 3.05 1.31 -11.77
C SER A 13 1.81 2.02 -11.23
N THR A 14 1.99 2.88 -10.21
CA THR A 14 0.91 3.64 -9.59
C THR A 14 1.09 5.12 -9.94
N ASP A 15 0.01 5.82 -10.26
CA ASP A 15 0.08 7.26 -10.49
C ASP A 15 0.63 8.02 -9.26
N ARG A 16 1.45 9.05 -9.53
CA ARG A 16 2.02 9.95 -8.53
C ARG A 16 1.03 10.38 -7.42
N PRO A 17 -0.18 10.90 -7.72
CA PRO A 17 -1.12 11.33 -6.68
C PRO A 17 -1.65 10.19 -5.80
N THR A 18 -1.71 8.95 -6.31
CA THR A 18 -2.15 7.79 -5.54
C THR A 18 -1.03 7.31 -4.62
N PHE A 19 0.20 7.28 -5.13
CA PHE A 19 1.38 6.95 -4.35
C PHE A 19 1.63 7.94 -3.21
N ASP A 20 1.59 9.25 -3.50
CA ASP A 20 1.79 10.32 -2.51
C ASP A 20 0.77 10.24 -1.36
N ARG A 21 -0.51 10.02 -1.70
CA ARG A 21 -1.56 9.79 -0.69
C ARG A 21 -1.33 8.52 0.12
N ALA A 22 -0.85 7.45 -0.51
CA ALA A 22 -0.55 6.20 0.18
C ALA A 22 0.61 6.36 1.18
N VAL A 23 1.67 7.06 0.77
CA VAL A 23 2.79 7.46 1.65
C VAL A 23 2.27 8.28 2.82
N GLY A 24 1.46 9.31 2.56
CA GLY A 24 0.85 10.12 3.62
C GLY A 24 -0.01 9.34 4.61
N LEU A 25 -0.69 8.27 4.17
CA LEU A 25 -1.42 7.36 5.06
C LEU A 25 -0.49 6.53 5.95
N CYS A 26 0.63 6.07 5.40
CA CYS A 26 1.63 5.31 6.14
C CYS A 26 2.33 6.18 7.19
N GLU A 27 2.75 7.40 6.81
CA GLU A 27 3.39 8.36 7.71
C GLU A 27 2.49 8.85 8.83
N ALA A 28 1.21 9.08 8.51
CA ALA A 28 0.21 9.43 9.51
C ALA A 28 -0.16 8.27 10.45
N GLY A 29 0.45 7.08 10.28
CA GLY A 29 0.14 5.90 11.10
C GLY A 29 -1.29 5.40 10.92
N LYS A 30 -1.91 5.70 9.76
CA LYS A 30 -3.30 5.37 9.46
C LYS A 30 -3.47 3.92 8.99
N VAL A 31 -2.38 3.23 8.67
CA VAL A 31 -2.39 1.79 8.40
C VAL A 31 -2.21 1.06 9.73
N THR A 32 -3.29 0.42 10.20
CA THR A 32 -3.39 -0.21 11.52
C THR A 32 -3.75 -1.68 11.39
N LYS A 33 -3.50 -2.46 12.44
CA LYS A 33 -3.75 -3.92 12.46
C LYS A 33 -3.16 -4.65 11.25
N PHE A 34 -1.98 -4.21 10.80
CA PHE A 34 -1.26 -4.86 9.72
C PHE A 34 -0.90 -6.29 10.13
N LYS A 35 -1.25 -7.27 9.29
CA LYS A 35 -1.01 -8.69 9.50
C LYS A 35 -0.52 -9.31 8.20
N THR A 36 0.37 -10.28 8.34
CA THR A 36 0.76 -11.16 7.25
C THR A 36 -0.15 -12.38 7.29
N GLU A 37 -0.82 -12.68 6.19
CA GLU A 37 -1.73 -13.83 6.07
C GLU A 37 -1.25 -14.81 4.99
N VAL A 38 -1.91 -15.96 4.91
CA VAL A 38 -1.56 -17.00 3.92
C VAL A 38 -1.88 -16.46 2.52
N GLY A 39 -0.83 -16.03 1.81
CA GLY A 39 -0.92 -15.52 0.44
C GLY A 39 -0.81 -14.00 0.29
N GLY A 40 -0.73 -13.24 1.39
CA GLY A 40 -0.71 -11.78 1.31
C GLY A 40 -0.60 -11.04 2.63
N PHE A 41 -1.07 -9.81 2.60
CA PHE A 41 -0.99 -8.85 3.69
C PHE A 41 -2.36 -8.21 3.88
N SER A 42 -2.88 -8.22 5.12
CA SER A 42 -4.12 -7.55 5.48
C SER A 42 -3.87 -6.39 6.43
N ALA A 43 -4.64 -5.32 6.29
CA ALA A 43 -4.56 -4.15 7.15
C ALA A 43 -5.90 -3.40 7.21
N ILE A 44 -6.03 -2.56 8.23
CA ILE A 44 -7.12 -1.59 8.34
C ILE A 44 -6.56 -0.19 8.10
N VAL A 45 -7.01 0.45 7.03
CA VAL A 45 -6.56 1.79 6.65
C VAL A 45 -7.61 2.83 7.05
N GLN A 46 -7.19 3.79 7.87
CA GLN A 46 -8.04 4.87 8.37
C GLN A 46 -8.11 6.00 7.33
N GLY A 47 -9.18 6.02 6.52
CA GLY A 47 -9.49 7.09 5.59
C GLY A 47 -10.55 8.05 6.16
N GLY A 48 -11.66 8.21 5.42
CA GLY A 48 -12.91 8.75 5.98
C GLY A 48 -13.70 7.72 6.80
N SER A 49 -13.34 6.45 6.67
CA SER A 49 -13.84 5.32 7.45
C SER A 49 -12.71 4.28 7.58
N PRO A 50 -12.79 3.34 8.53
CA PRO A 50 -11.86 2.22 8.60
C PRO A 50 -12.13 1.27 7.43
N TYR A 51 -11.22 1.23 6.47
CA TYR A 51 -11.32 0.34 5.32
C TYR A 51 -10.53 -0.94 5.55
N HIS A 52 -11.13 -2.08 5.24
CA HIS A 52 -10.44 -3.36 5.26
C HIS A 52 -9.73 -3.55 3.93
N VAL A 53 -8.44 -3.86 4.00
CA VAL A 53 -7.58 -4.00 2.84
C VAL A 53 -6.85 -5.33 2.93
N PHE A 54 -6.83 -6.05 1.83
CA PHE A 54 -6.00 -7.22 1.60
C PHE A 54 -5.22 -7.01 0.30
N VAL A 55 -3.94 -7.35 0.31
CA VAL A 55 -3.08 -7.31 -0.88
C VAL A 55 -2.31 -8.62 -0.98
N SER A 56 -2.32 -9.21 -2.17
CA SER A 56 -1.58 -10.41 -2.50
C SER A 56 -0.08 -10.17 -2.37
N ALA A 57 0.65 -11.12 -1.81
CA ALA A 57 2.12 -11.02 -1.73
C ALA A 57 2.79 -11.15 -3.10
N ARG A 58 2.07 -11.64 -4.12
CA ARG A 58 2.61 -11.83 -5.47
C ARG A 58 2.50 -10.56 -6.32
N ARG A 59 1.43 -9.79 -6.12
CA ARG A 59 1.06 -8.63 -6.93
C ARG A 59 0.41 -7.57 -6.04
N TYR A 60 0.98 -6.38 -6.01
CA TYR A 60 0.45 -5.27 -5.21
C TYR A 60 -0.92 -4.74 -5.71
N ASN A 61 -1.26 -5.04 -6.97
CA ASN A 61 -2.53 -4.67 -7.59
C ASN A 61 -3.58 -5.79 -7.55
N GLU A 62 -3.24 -6.93 -6.95
CA GLU A 62 -4.16 -8.04 -6.72
C GLU A 62 -4.53 -8.04 -5.24
N GLY A 63 -5.80 -7.89 -4.93
CA GLY A 63 -6.27 -7.78 -3.56
C GLY A 63 -7.65 -7.15 -3.50
N ASP A 64 -8.10 -6.94 -2.27
CA ASP A 64 -9.43 -6.42 -1.99
C ASP A 64 -9.33 -5.18 -1.13
N CYS A 65 -10.16 -4.19 -1.41
CA CYS A 65 -10.37 -3.08 -0.51
C CYS A 65 -11.86 -2.73 -0.48
N ASP A 66 -12.44 -2.64 0.72
CA ASP A 66 -13.86 -2.31 0.84
C ASP A 66 -14.19 -0.83 0.59
N CYS A 67 -13.23 -0.01 0.16
CA CYS A 67 -13.52 1.36 -0.26
C CYS A 67 -14.23 1.38 -1.62
N TYR A 68 -14.88 2.49 -1.95
CA TYR A 68 -15.62 2.64 -3.21
C TYR A 68 -14.82 2.20 -4.46
N LEU A 69 -13.55 2.63 -4.56
CA LEU A 69 -12.70 2.24 -5.68
C LEU A 69 -12.33 0.75 -5.66
N GLY A 70 -12.01 0.20 -4.49
CA GLY A 70 -11.63 -1.21 -4.37
C GLY A 70 -12.78 -2.17 -4.64
N ARG A 71 -14.02 -1.78 -4.31
CA ARG A 71 -15.23 -2.53 -4.67
C ARG A 71 -15.49 -2.57 -6.18
N GLU A 72 -15.01 -1.57 -6.90
CA GLU A 72 -15.03 -1.47 -8.36
C GLU A 72 -13.75 -2.05 -9.00
N ASP A 73 -13.07 -2.97 -8.30
CA ASP A 73 -11.82 -3.64 -8.73
C ASP A 73 -10.70 -2.67 -9.15
N THR A 74 -10.74 -1.44 -8.62
CA THR A 74 -9.81 -0.37 -8.99
C THR A 74 -8.74 -0.19 -7.92
N LEU A 75 -7.48 -0.14 -8.35
CA LEU A 75 -6.34 0.10 -7.47
C LEU A 75 -6.51 1.44 -6.72
N CYS A 76 -6.65 1.34 -5.40
CA CYS A 76 -6.86 2.49 -4.54
C CYS A 76 -5.61 2.80 -3.69
N LYS A 77 -5.54 4.03 -3.17
CA LYS A 77 -4.49 4.45 -2.25
C LYS A 77 -4.35 3.57 -1.00
N HIS A 78 -5.42 2.91 -0.55
CA HIS A 78 -5.38 2.05 0.64
C HIS A 78 -4.65 0.72 0.38
N MET A 79 -4.84 0.13 -0.81
CA MET A 79 -4.09 -1.05 -1.25
C MET A 79 -2.62 -0.73 -1.40
N VAL A 80 -2.30 0.41 -2.05
CA VAL A 80 -0.93 0.88 -2.21
C VAL A 80 -0.26 1.12 -0.86
N ALA A 81 -0.95 1.75 0.10
CA ALA A 81 -0.42 1.96 1.45
C ALA A 81 -0.13 0.64 2.18
N THR A 82 -1.00 -0.36 2.02
CA THR A 82 -0.80 -1.69 2.60
C THR A 82 0.36 -2.43 1.94
N ALA A 83 0.49 -2.33 0.62
CA ALA A 83 1.62 -2.88 -0.13
C ALA A 83 2.95 -2.25 0.27
N ILE A 84 2.99 -0.92 0.44
CA ILE A 84 4.17 -0.20 0.96
C ILE A 84 4.53 -0.72 2.35
N MET A 85 3.56 -0.78 3.27
CA MET A 85 3.78 -1.32 4.62
C MET A 85 4.28 -2.77 4.60
N ALA A 86 3.84 -3.58 3.64
CA ALA A 86 4.32 -4.94 3.46
C ALA A 86 5.79 -5.01 3.02
N VAL A 87 6.19 -4.17 2.05
CA VAL A 87 7.58 -4.05 1.60
C VAL A 87 8.48 -3.55 2.72
N MET A 88 7.98 -2.61 3.52
CA MET A 88 8.71 -2.07 4.66
C MET A 88 8.69 -2.97 5.90
N GLU A 89 8.10 -4.17 5.83
CA GLU A 89 7.93 -5.09 6.96
C GLU A 89 7.25 -4.44 8.19
N GLY A 90 6.37 -3.47 7.97
CA GLY A 90 5.73 -2.69 9.04
C GLY A 90 6.63 -1.65 9.70
N LYS A 91 7.82 -1.37 9.15
CA LYS A 91 8.70 -0.29 9.60
C LYS A 91 8.24 1.06 9.03
N LYS A 92 8.63 2.16 9.69
CA LYS A 92 8.36 3.54 9.22
C LYS A 92 9.17 3.84 7.94
N LEU A 93 8.56 4.56 7.01
CA LEU A 93 9.20 5.10 5.79
C LEU A 93 10.40 5.99 6.14
N SER A 94 11.58 5.66 5.62
CA SER A 94 12.74 6.56 5.67
C SER A 94 12.61 7.65 4.62
N GLU A 95 13.31 8.78 4.81
CA GLU A 95 13.27 9.92 3.88
C GLU A 95 13.76 9.55 2.46
N GLU A 96 14.65 8.57 2.33
CA GLU A 96 15.13 8.07 1.03
C GLU A 96 14.09 7.27 0.26
N ASP A 97 13.29 6.44 0.95
CA ASP A 97 12.20 5.66 0.34
C ASP A 97 11.11 6.58 -0.23
N LYS A 98 10.95 7.77 0.36
CA LYS A 98 9.99 8.80 -0.07
C LYS A 98 10.46 9.54 -1.32
N ARG A 99 11.77 9.62 -1.58
CA ARG A 99 12.30 10.40 -2.71
C ARG A 99 11.84 9.76 -4.01
N THR A 100 11.03 10.50 -4.77
CA THR A 100 10.62 10.06 -6.10
C THR A 100 11.87 9.99 -6.99
N ILE A 101 12.16 8.84 -7.62
CA ILE A 101 13.25 8.77 -8.59
C ILE A 101 12.77 9.61 -9.77
N SER A 102 13.21 10.86 -9.84
CA SER A 102 13.17 11.64 -11.07
C SER A 102 14.26 11.05 -11.95
N ALA A 103 13.92 10.05 -12.76
CA ALA A 103 14.78 9.69 -13.87
C ALA A 103 14.66 10.80 -14.94
N PRO A 104 15.77 11.23 -15.55
CA PRO A 104 15.83 12.29 -16.57
C PRO A 104 15.19 11.88 -17.91
#